data_AF-A0A3B5MKB6-F1
#
_entry.id   AF-A0A3B5MKB6-F1
#
_cell.length_a   1.000
_cell.length_b   1.000
_cell.length_c   1.000
_cell.angle_alpha   90.00
_cell.angle_beta   90.00
_cell.angle_gamma   90.00
#
_symmetry.space_group_name_H-M   'P 1'
#
loop_
_entity.id
_entity.type
_entity.pdbx_description
1 polymer ?
#
loop_
_entity_poly.entity_id
_entity_poly.type
_entity_poly.pdbx_seq_one_letter_code
_entity_poly.pdbx_strand_id
1 'polypeptide(L)'
;MEEKKEDGDSEIQEHGPEHWFSKWERQCLAEAETMDPGEEEADNDQDKLWHLFQNSATAVAQLYKDRVCHQQGLSLWVPFQNAATAVTNLYKESVEAHQRSCDRGIQIGHQRRNKDMLAWVKKRRRTIRREDLISFLCGKAPPHRSSRTNSRLAMVAPSRANSPAETGSSVETDLQPFREAIALHGEESLVLL
;
A
#
# COMPACT_ATOMS: atom_id res chain seq x y z
N MET A 1 -39.26 36.59 41.97
CA MET A 1 -37.79 36.59 41.88
C MET A 1 -37.39 35.16 41.57
N GLU A 2 -37.33 34.84 40.28
CA GLU A 2 -36.94 33.51 39.80
C GLU A 2 -35.43 33.56 39.52
N GLU A 3 -34.65 32.78 40.28
CA GLU A 3 -33.25 32.52 39.95
C GLU A 3 -33.19 31.50 38.82
N LYS A 4 -32.71 31.97 37.66
CA LYS A 4 -32.54 31.16 36.46
C LYS A 4 -31.18 30.45 36.54
N LYS A 5 -31.23 29.11 36.64
CA LYS A 5 -30.10 28.19 36.50
C LYS A 5 -29.38 28.46 35.17
N GLU A 6 -28.08 28.68 35.26
CA GLU A 6 -27.15 28.74 34.14
C GLU A 6 -26.78 27.29 33.81
N ASP A 7 -27.44 26.71 32.81
CA ASP A 7 -27.02 25.43 32.20
C ASP A 7 -25.78 25.71 31.36
N GLY A 8 -24.62 25.36 31.91
CA GLY A 8 -23.38 25.19 31.18
C GLY A 8 -23.50 23.99 30.26
N ASP A 9 -24.06 24.22 29.07
CA ASP A 9 -23.96 23.27 27.97
C ASP A 9 -22.49 23.27 27.52
N SER A 10 -21.76 22.31 28.07
CA SER A 10 -20.38 22.05 27.70
C SER A 10 -20.38 21.67 26.23
N GLU A 11 -20.06 22.65 25.38
CA GLU A 11 -19.68 22.45 24.00
C GLU A 11 -18.73 21.26 23.99
N ILE A 12 -19.24 20.09 23.54
CA ILE A 12 -18.43 18.91 23.31
C ILE A 12 -17.52 19.35 22.19
N GLN A 13 -16.36 19.86 22.58
CA GLN A 13 -15.26 20.17 21.70
C GLN A 13 -14.97 18.83 21.03
N GLU A 14 -15.52 18.65 19.83
CA GLU A 14 -15.32 17.49 19.00
C GLU A 14 -13.84 17.51 18.66
N HIS A 15 -13.05 16.93 19.55
CA HIS A 15 -11.62 17.02 19.44
C HIS A 15 -11.23 16.14 18.26
N GLY A 16 -11.04 16.79 17.11
CA GLY A 16 -10.51 16.14 15.91
C GLY A 16 -9.18 15.45 16.26
N PRO A 17 -8.79 14.41 15.49
CA PRO A 17 -7.61 13.57 15.77
C PRO A 17 -6.30 14.35 16.04
N GLU A 18 -6.26 15.61 15.60
CA GLU A 18 -5.24 16.61 15.91
C GLU A 18 -4.88 16.75 17.39
N HIS A 19 -5.82 16.55 18.32
CA HIS A 19 -5.57 16.81 19.74
C HIS A 19 -4.72 15.74 20.44
N TRP A 20 -4.65 14.52 19.88
CA TRP A 20 -3.86 13.41 20.43
C TRP A 20 -2.41 13.37 19.93
N PHE A 21 -2.07 14.17 18.92
CA PHE A 21 -0.72 14.29 18.43
C PHE A 21 0.09 15.27 19.28
N SER A 22 1.33 14.91 19.57
CA SER A 22 2.34 15.82 20.10
C SER A 22 2.61 16.97 19.13
N LYS A 23 3.20 18.07 19.63
CA LYS A 23 3.60 19.20 18.77
C LYS A 23 4.56 18.76 17.65
N TRP A 24 5.47 17.84 17.95
CA TRP A 24 6.42 17.29 16.97
C TRP A 24 5.70 16.49 15.87
N GLU A 25 4.76 15.61 16.23
CA GLU A 25 3.99 14.83 15.26
C GLU A 25 3.17 15.73 14.32
N ARG A 26 2.57 16.82 14.84
CA ARG A 26 1.85 17.79 14.01
C ARG A 26 2.76 18.49 13.01
N GLN A 27 3.98 18.85 13.42
CA GLN A 27 4.95 19.45 12.52
C GLN A 27 5.31 18.49 11.38
N CYS A 28 5.59 17.22 11.68
CA CYS A 28 5.87 16.21 10.66
C CYS A 28 4.70 15.98 9.70
N LEU A 29 3.46 16.02 10.20
CA LEU A 29 2.26 15.89 9.37
C LEU A 29 2.08 17.07 8.41
N ALA A 30 2.32 18.29 8.88
CA ALA A 30 2.23 19.50 8.05
C ALA A 30 3.30 19.52 6.94
N GLU A 31 4.54 19.11 7.26
CA GLU A 31 5.63 19.00 6.28
C GLU A 31 5.35 17.96 5.19
N ALA A 32 4.65 16.87 5.53
CA ALA A 32 4.28 15.84 4.57
C ALA A 32 3.16 16.28 3.60
N GLU A 33 2.33 17.26 3.99
CA GLU A 33 1.22 17.78 3.17
C GLU A 33 1.68 18.83 2.14
N THR A 34 2.82 19.50 2.36
CA THR A 34 3.37 20.52 1.46
C THR A 34 4.27 19.97 0.35
N MET A 35 4.68 18.71 0.44
CA MET A 35 5.64 18.08 -0.48
C MET A 35 5.00 17.56 -1.77
N ASP A 36 4.15 18.36 -2.44
CA ASP A 36 3.58 18.01 -3.76
C ASP A 36 4.16 18.82 -4.95
N PRO A 37 5.44 18.63 -5.33
CA PRO A 37 6.00 19.20 -6.54
C PRO A 37 6.12 18.10 -7.62
N GLY A 38 5.05 17.86 -8.38
CA GLY A 38 4.98 16.67 -9.25
C GLY A 38 4.80 16.94 -10.74
N GLU A 39 3.90 17.85 -11.10
CA GLU A 39 3.29 17.86 -12.44
C GLU A 39 4.03 18.80 -13.42
N GLU A 40 4.43 19.99 -12.99
CA GLU A 40 5.05 21.00 -13.89
C GLU A 40 6.37 20.55 -14.54
N GLU A 41 7.16 19.73 -13.84
CA GLU A 41 8.47 19.29 -14.33
C GLU A 41 8.37 18.17 -15.38
N ALA A 42 7.30 17.35 -15.32
CA ALA A 42 7.05 16.28 -16.29
C ALA A 42 6.57 16.84 -17.63
N ASP A 43 5.73 17.86 -17.61
CA ASP A 43 5.26 18.54 -18.83
C ASP A 43 6.42 19.23 -19.57
N ASN A 44 7.34 19.85 -18.83
CA ASN A 44 8.53 20.48 -19.40
C ASN A 44 9.44 19.46 -20.13
N ASP A 45 9.62 18.26 -19.56
CA ASP A 45 10.40 17.20 -20.21
C ASP A 45 9.77 16.71 -21.51
N GLN A 46 8.44 16.57 -21.52
CA GLN A 46 7.70 16.15 -22.71
C GLN A 46 7.81 17.20 -23.84
N ASP A 47 7.65 18.49 -23.52
CA ASP A 47 7.78 19.58 -24.47
C ASP A 47 9.22 19.67 -25.03
N LYS A 48 10.23 19.55 -24.17
CA LYS A 48 11.64 19.51 -24.59
C LYS A 48 11.92 18.36 -25.55
N LEU A 49 11.47 17.15 -25.22
CA LEU A 49 11.66 15.98 -26.08
C LEU A 49 10.95 16.12 -27.42
N TRP A 50 9.74 16.71 -27.41
CA TRP A 50 9.00 16.99 -28.63
C TRP A 50 9.76 17.95 -29.54
N HIS A 51 10.32 19.03 -28.99
CA HIS A 51 11.14 19.96 -29.76
C HIS A 51 12.42 19.31 -30.32
N LEU A 52 13.11 18.49 -29.53
CA LEU A 52 14.27 17.73 -30.00
C LEU A 52 13.90 16.76 -31.12
N PHE A 53 12.74 16.12 -31.02
CA PHE A 53 12.21 15.26 -32.07
C PHE A 53 11.98 16.04 -33.36
N GLN A 54 11.29 17.19 -33.28
CA GLN A 54 11.04 18.04 -34.44
C GLN A 54 12.35 18.52 -35.10
N ASN A 55 13.32 18.94 -34.29
CA ASN A 55 14.63 19.37 -34.77
C ASN A 55 15.37 18.22 -35.48
N SER A 56 15.39 17.04 -34.87
CA SER A 56 16.00 15.84 -35.45
C SER A 56 15.34 15.45 -36.78
N ALA A 57 14.01 15.36 -36.80
CA ALA A 57 13.25 15.04 -38.01
C ALA A 57 13.51 16.07 -39.13
N THR A 58 13.57 17.36 -38.79
CA THR A 58 13.88 18.43 -39.74
C THR A 58 15.29 18.31 -40.29
N ALA A 59 16.29 18.08 -39.44
CA ALA A 59 17.69 17.92 -39.87
C ALA A 59 17.87 16.70 -40.79
N VAL A 60 17.19 15.57 -40.48
CA VAL A 60 17.18 14.39 -41.35
C VAL A 60 16.47 14.67 -42.67
N ALA A 61 15.32 15.33 -42.66
CA ALA A 61 14.61 15.69 -43.88
C ALA A 61 15.45 16.61 -44.79
N GLN A 62 16.16 17.59 -44.21
CA GLN A 62 17.08 18.46 -44.95
C GLN A 62 18.23 17.67 -45.57
N LEU A 63 18.81 16.71 -44.85
CA LEU A 63 19.85 15.84 -45.41
C LEU A 63 19.39 15.11 -46.69
N TYR A 64 18.13 14.68 -46.76
CA TYR A 64 17.58 14.05 -47.97
C TYR A 64 17.26 15.05 -49.08
N LYS A 65 16.83 16.27 -48.74
CA LYS A 65 16.62 17.35 -49.73
C LYS A 65 17.94 17.81 -50.34
N ASP A 66 18.97 18.01 -49.51
CA ASP A 66 20.28 18.48 -49.94
C ASP A 66 21.07 17.42 -50.73
N ARG A 67 20.70 16.13 -50.66
CA ARG A 67 21.20 15.11 -51.58
C ARG A 67 20.83 15.40 -53.04
N VAL A 68 19.70 16.06 -53.28
CA VAL A 68 19.34 16.56 -54.61
C VAL A 68 20.28 17.69 -55.02
N CYS A 69 20.66 18.56 -54.08
CA CYS A 69 21.62 19.64 -54.27
C CYS A 69 23.09 19.16 -54.36
N HIS A 70 23.43 17.95 -53.90
CA HIS A 70 24.77 17.39 -54.07
C HIS A 70 25.14 17.19 -55.55
N GLN A 71 24.14 17.02 -56.44
CA GLN A 71 24.35 17.08 -57.88
C GLN A 71 24.91 18.43 -58.37
N GLN A 72 24.84 19.49 -57.55
CA GLN A 72 25.39 20.84 -57.81
C GLN A 72 26.76 21.08 -57.14
N GLY A 73 27.41 20.05 -56.58
CA GLY A 73 28.78 20.12 -56.07
C GLY A 73 28.94 20.59 -54.61
N LEU A 74 27.84 20.74 -53.86
CA LEU A 74 27.88 21.10 -52.44
C LEU A 74 28.18 19.88 -51.55
N SER A 75 29.01 20.04 -50.51
CA SER A 75 29.36 18.95 -49.59
C SER A 75 28.18 18.55 -48.69
N LEU A 76 27.84 17.26 -48.66
CA LEU A 76 26.83 16.69 -47.77
C LEU A 76 27.32 16.48 -46.33
N TRP A 77 28.61 16.72 -46.07
CA TRP A 77 29.20 16.46 -44.78
C TRP A 77 28.56 17.29 -43.66
N VAL A 78 28.35 18.59 -43.90
CA VAL A 78 27.77 19.49 -42.88
C VAL A 78 26.31 19.14 -42.57
N PRO A 79 25.41 18.96 -43.56
CA PRO A 79 24.05 18.47 -43.30
C PRO A 79 24.02 17.11 -42.59
N PHE A 80 24.94 16.21 -42.93
CA PHE A 80 25.03 14.90 -42.27
C PHE A 80 25.43 15.04 -40.80
N GLN A 81 26.47 15.83 -40.50
CA GLN A 81 26.90 16.09 -39.13
C GLN A 81 25.78 16.72 -38.29
N ASN A 82 25.04 17.67 -38.86
CA ASN A 82 23.91 18.30 -38.18
C ASN A 82 22.81 17.27 -37.84
N ALA A 83 22.41 16.45 -38.83
CA ALA A 83 21.42 15.39 -38.61
C ALA A 83 21.89 14.38 -37.55
N ALA A 84 23.13 13.91 -37.64
CA ALA A 84 23.69 12.96 -36.68
C ALA A 84 23.74 13.55 -35.25
N THR A 85 24.12 14.83 -35.11
CA THR A 85 24.16 15.52 -33.82
C THR A 85 22.75 15.67 -33.25
N ALA A 86 21.77 16.09 -34.05
CA ALA A 86 20.39 16.25 -33.61
C ALA A 86 19.77 14.92 -33.15
N VAL A 87 19.99 13.81 -33.87
CA VAL A 87 19.56 12.46 -33.48
C VAL A 87 20.24 12.01 -32.19
N THR A 88 21.55 12.24 -32.05
CA THR A 88 22.30 11.86 -30.84
C THR A 88 21.80 12.61 -29.61
N ASN A 89 21.56 13.92 -29.74
CA ASN A 89 21.01 14.73 -28.66
C ASN A 89 19.61 14.26 -28.26
N LEU A 90 18.74 13.99 -29.23
CA LEU A 90 17.41 13.42 -28.95
C LEU A 90 17.49 12.10 -28.19
N TYR A 91 18.36 11.18 -28.62
CA TYR A 91 18.53 9.89 -27.96
C TYR A 91 19.00 10.05 -26.50
N LYS A 92 20.05 10.87 -26.28
CA LYS A 92 20.59 11.10 -24.94
C LYS A 92 19.53 11.69 -24.01
N GLU A 93 18.85 12.74 -24.45
CA GLU A 93 17.82 13.43 -23.66
C GLU A 93 16.61 12.52 -23.40
N SER A 94 16.24 11.66 -24.35
CA SER A 94 15.16 10.67 -24.17
C SER A 94 15.49 9.66 -23.08
N VAL A 95 16.73 9.15 -23.03
CA VAL A 95 17.17 8.21 -21.99
C VAL A 95 17.18 8.90 -20.62
N GLU A 96 17.71 10.11 -20.55
CA GLU A 96 17.76 10.89 -19.30
C GLU A 96 16.36 11.26 -18.78
N ALA A 97 15.45 11.67 -19.66
CA ALA A 97 14.06 11.95 -19.31
C ALA A 97 13.32 10.67 -18.85
N HIS A 98 13.55 9.53 -19.50
CA HIS A 98 12.96 8.25 -19.09
C HIS A 98 13.43 7.82 -17.70
N GLN A 99 14.72 7.97 -17.42
CA GLN A 99 15.28 7.69 -16.08
C GLN A 99 14.65 8.60 -15.02
N ARG A 100 14.61 9.92 -15.26
CA ARG A 100 13.98 10.89 -14.35
C ARG A 100 12.49 10.60 -14.13
N SER A 101 11.78 10.17 -15.17
CA SER A 101 10.38 9.75 -15.08
C SER A 101 10.20 8.52 -14.17
N CYS A 102 11.09 7.52 -14.31
CA CYS A 102 11.07 6.33 -13.45
C CYS A 102 11.34 6.70 -11.98
N ASP A 103 12.35 7.52 -11.72
CA ASP A 103 12.71 7.98 -10.37
C ASP A 103 11.57 8.80 -9.74
N ARG A 104 10.93 9.66 -10.53
CA ARG A 104 9.71 10.39 -10.13
C ARG A 104 8.57 9.44 -9.80
N GLY A 105 8.34 8.42 -10.62
CA GLY A 105 7.32 7.39 -10.36
C GLY A 105 7.55 6.67 -9.03
N ILE A 106 8.79 6.35 -8.70
CA ILE A 106 9.18 5.77 -7.40
C ILE A 106 8.88 6.74 -6.25
N GLN A 107 9.24 8.03 -6.40
CA GLN A 107 8.96 9.06 -5.40
C GLN A 107 7.46 9.26 -5.16
N ILE A 108 6.66 9.37 -6.23
CA ILE A 108 5.20 9.45 -6.15
C ILE A 108 4.63 8.22 -5.45
N GLY A 109 5.14 7.03 -5.76
CA GLY A 109 4.75 5.79 -5.08
C GLY A 109 5.03 5.82 -3.58
N HIS A 110 6.21 6.30 -3.18
CA HIS A 110 6.56 6.51 -1.78
C HIS A 110 5.66 7.55 -1.10
N GLN A 111 5.42 8.69 -1.75
CA GLN A 111 4.58 9.76 -1.24
C GLN A 111 3.14 9.27 -1.05
N ARG A 112 2.57 8.56 -2.03
CA ARG A 112 1.21 7.98 -1.95
C ARG A 112 1.10 6.97 -0.82
N ARG A 113 2.04 6.02 -0.73
CA ARG A 113 2.08 5.04 0.38
C ARG A 113 2.18 5.75 1.73
N ASN A 114 3.05 6.75 1.85
CA ASN A 114 3.22 7.50 3.09
C ASN A 114 1.94 8.26 3.45
N LYS A 115 1.27 8.88 2.49
CA LYS A 115 -0.02 9.55 2.67
C LYS A 115 -1.10 8.59 3.20
N ASP A 116 -1.20 7.40 2.62
CA ASP A 116 -2.15 6.37 3.07
C ASP A 116 -1.83 5.89 4.51
N MET A 117 -0.55 5.72 4.82
CA MET A 117 -0.09 5.37 6.17
C MET A 117 -0.39 6.47 7.19
N LEU A 118 -0.12 7.73 6.86
CA LEU A 118 -0.44 8.87 7.71
C LEU A 118 -1.96 8.98 7.92
N ALA A 119 -2.76 8.80 6.87
CA ALA A 119 -4.21 8.76 6.98
C ALA A 119 -4.70 7.62 7.89
N TRP A 120 -4.04 6.46 7.88
CA TRP A 120 -4.32 5.37 8.82
C TRP A 120 -3.93 5.71 10.26
N VAL A 121 -2.76 6.31 10.50
CA VAL A 121 -2.32 6.72 11.85
C VAL A 121 -3.26 7.76 12.46
N LYS A 122 -3.84 8.65 11.64
CA LYS A 122 -4.86 9.63 12.05
C LYS A 122 -6.19 8.99 12.49
N LYS A 123 -6.44 7.68 12.28
CA LYS A 123 -7.68 7.01 12.72
C LYS A 123 -7.66 6.65 14.21
N ARG A 124 -8.82 6.78 14.88
CA ARG A 124 -9.01 6.41 16.30
C ARG A 124 -8.72 4.93 16.61
N ARG A 125 -9.01 4.03 15.67
CA ARG A 125 -8.68 2.59 15.75
C ARG A 125 -7.56 2.29 14.77
N ARG A 126 -6.33 2.23 15.30
CA ARG A 126 -5.08 2.08 14.54
C ARG A 126 -4.35 0.76 14.81
N THR A 127 -5.03 -0.25 15.33
CA THR A 127 -4.42 -1.56 15.58
C THR A 127 -4.67 -2.49 14.38
N ILE A 128 -3.61 -3.04 13.81
CA ILE A 128 -3.67 -4.09 12.78
C ILE A 128 -3.10 -5.38 13.39
N ARG A 129 -3.75 -6.52 13.19
CA ARG A 129 -3.24 -7.81 13.65
C ARG A 129 -2.13 -8.31 12.71
N ARG A 130 -1.18 -9.07 13.25
CA ARG A 130 -0.01 -9.57 12.49
C ARG A 130 -0.43 -10.35 11.24
N GLU A 131 -1.42 -11.23 11.37
CA GLU A 131 -1.93 -12.05 10.28
C GLU A 131 -2.56 -11.22 9.16
N ASP A 132 -3.26 -10.14 9.50
CA ASP A 132 -3.88 -9.24 8.53
C ASP A 132 -2.82 -8.43 7.79
N LEU A 133 -1.81 -7.93 8.50
CA LEU A 133 -0.71 -7.19 7.90
C LEU A 133 0.09 -8.07 6.93
N ILE A 134 0.43 -9.30 7.33
CA ILE A 134 1.15 -10.24 6.46
C ILE A 134 0.32 -10.57 5.22
N SER A 135 -0.98 -10.84 5.39
CA SER A 135 -1.88 -11.15 4.28
C SER A 135 -1.98 -9.99 3.29
N PHE A 136 -2.12 -8.76 3.81
CA PHE A 136 -2.13 -7.54 3.01
C PHE A 136 -0.82 -7.34 2.23
N LEU A 137 0.33 -7.40 2.90
CA LEU A 137 1.64 -7.19 2.28
C LEU A 137 1.98 -8.26 1.22
N CYS A 138 1.49 -9.49 1.40
CA CYS A 138 1.72 -10.59 0.47
C CYS A 138 0.61 -10.76 -0.58
N GLY A 139 -0.43 -9.92 -0.58
CA GLY A 139 -1.57 -10.05 -1.50
C GLY A 139 -2.38 -11.35 -1.32
N LYS A 140 -2.39 -11.91 -0.12
CA LYS A 140 -3.12 -13.15 0.22
C LYS A 140 -4.43 -12.82 0.95
N ALA A 141 -5.43 -13.69 0.82
CA ALA A 141 -6.64 -13.58 1.62
C ALA A 141 -6.30 -13.74 3.12
N PRO A 142 -6.88 -12.92 4.02
CA PRO A 142 -6.71 -13.10 5.45
C PRO A 142 -7.15 -14.51 5.88
N PRO A 143 -6.48 -15.13 6.88
CA PRO A 143 -6.89 -16.43 7.38
C PRO A 143 -8.37 -16.40 7.79
N HIS A 144 -9.15 -17.41 7.36
CA HIS A 144 -10.56 -17.49 7.69
C HIS A 144 -10.72 -17.53 9.21
N ARG A 145 -11.39 -16.52 9.77
CA ARG A 145 -11.63 -16.44 11.20
C ARG A 145 -12.78 -17.39 11.51
N SER A 146 -12.49 -18.56 12.09
CA SER A 146 -13.50 -19.22 12.91
C SER A 146 -13.81 -18.25 14.03
N SER A 147 -14.94 -17.54 13.92
CA SER A 147 -15.51 -16.83 15.05
C SER A 147 -15.67 -17.89 16.13
N ARG A 148 -14.75 -17.93 17.09
CA ARG A 148 -15.00 -18.64 18.34
C ARG A 148 -16.16 -17.85 18.92
N THR A 149 -17.37 -18.31 18.63
CA THR A 149 -18.58 -17.90 19.30
C THR A 149 -18.22 -17.82 20.76
N ASN A 150 -18.24 -16.61 21.33
CA ASN A 150 -18.12 -16.42 22.77
C ASN A 150 -19.02 -17.49 23.41
N SER A 151 -18.40 -18.49 24.04
CA SER A 151 -19.13 -19.52 24.77
C SER A 151 -20.02 -18.77 25.73
N ARG A 152 -21.31 -18.82 25.42
CA ARG A 152 -22.37 -18.10 26.10
C ARG A 152 -22.17 -18.29 27.60
N LEU A 153 -22.17 -17.20 28.35
CA LEU A 153 -22.55 -17.22 29.76
C LEU A 153 -24.02 -17.66 29.80
N ALA A 154 -24.26 -18.96 29.64
CA ALA A 154 -25.50 -19.61 30.00
C ALA A 154 -25.47 -19.74 31.52
N MET A 155 -25.87 -18.65 32.21
CA MET A 155 -26.30 -18.71 33.60
C MET A 155 -27.35 -19.82 33.70
N VAL A 156 -26.99 -20.92 34.37
CA VAL A 156 -27.89 -22.05 34.64
C VAL A 156 -28.96 -21.57 35.62
N ALA A 157 -30.21 -21.50 35.14
CA ALA A 157 -31.38 -21.46 36.00
C ALA A 157 -31.65 -22.87 36.54
N PRO A 158 -31.93 -23.07 37.84
CA PRO A 158 -32.19 -24.40 38.37
C PRO A 158 -33.63 -24.80 38.05
N SER A 159 -33.82 -25.93 37.37
CA SER A 159 -35.14 -26.56 37.27
C SER A 159 -35.03 -28.06 37.54
N ARG A 160 -35.80 -28.45 38.54
CA ARG A 160 -35.96 -29.77 39.14
C ARG A 160 -37.00 -30.56 38.33
N ALA A 161 -36.66 -31.79 37.91
CA ALA A 161 -37.50 -33.01 37.93
C ALA A 161 -37.22 -33.99 36.76
N ASN A 162 -36.72 -35.18 37.13
CA ASN A 162 -37.13 -36.54 36.73
C ASN A 162 -37.51 -36.86 35.26
N SER A 163 -36.73 -37.73 34.59
CA SER A 163 -37.05 -39.14 34.21
C SER A 163 -36.20 -39.65 33.01
N PRO A 164 -35.88 -40.95 32.90
CA PRO A 164 -34.93 -41.50 31.92
C PRO A 164 -35.61 -42.21 30.73
N ALA A 165 -35.02 -42.10 29.52
CA ALA A 165 -35.21 -43.05 28.43
C ALA A 165 -34.07 -42.91 27.42
N GLU A 166 -33.41 -44.04 27.11
CA GLU A 166 -32.32 -44.13 26.17
C GLU A 166 -32.81 -44.09 24.72
N THR A 167 -32.15 -43.30 23.87
CA THR A 167 -31.77 -43.72 22.51
C THR A 167 -30.82 -42.70 21.86
N GLY A 168 -29.57 -43.11 21.67
CA GLY A 168 -28.88 -43.00 20.39
C GLY A 168 -28.38 -41.62 19.91
N SER A 169 -27.06 -41.48 20.02
CA SER A 169 -26.16 -40.91 19.00
C SER A 169 -25.65 -39.48 19.19
N SER A 170 -24.32 -39.40 19.24
CA SER A 170 -23.46 -38.21 19.16
C SER A 170 -23.11 -37.51 20.47
N VAL A 171 -22.85 -38.29 21.52
CA VAL A 171 -22.01 -37.86 22.66
C VAL A 171 -20.81 -38.80 22.80
N GLU A 172 -20.11 -39.06 21.68
CA GLU A 172 -18.71 -39.51 21.76
C GLU A 172 -17.89 -38.26 22.09
N THR A 173 -18.01 -37.86 23.35
CA THR A 173 -17.09 -36.94 24.03
C THR A 173 -15.69 -37.38 23.64
N ASP A 174 -14.91 -36.51 23.00
CA ASP A 174 -13.61 -36.86 22.42
C ASP A 174 -12.67 -37.45 23.48
N LEU A 175 -12.66 -38.79 23.57
CA LEU A 175 -11.81 -39.57 24.46
C LEU A 175 -10.43 -39.81 23.85
N GLN A 176 -10.14 -39.24 22.66
CA GLN A 176 -8.88 -39.41 21.97
C GLN A 176 -7.66 -39.01 22.82
N PRO A 177 -7.69 -37.92 23.62
CA PRO A 177 -6.58 -37.57 24.51
C PRO A 177 -6.32 -38.61 25.60
N PHE A 178 -7.39 -39.28 26.09
CA PHE A 178 -7.26 -40.34 27.09
C PHE A 178 -6.75 -41.65 26.49
N ARG A 179 -7.14 -41.95 25.24
CA ARG A 179 -6.64 -43.11 24.49
C ARG A 179 -5.14 -42.97 24.19
N GLU A 180 -4.67 -41.79 23.83
CA GLU A 180 -3.23 -41.50 23.62
C GLU A 180 -2.42 -41.58 24.92
N ALA A 181 -2.96 -41.11 26.04
CA ALA A 181 -2.28 -41.18 27.34
C ALA A 181 -2.07 -42.62 27.84
N ILE A 182 -3.00 -43.54 27.55
CA ILE A 182 -2.84 -44.97 27.89
C ILE A 182 -1.79 -45.63 26.98
N ALA A 183 -1.71 -45.25 25.70
CA ALA A 183 -0.74 -45.81 24.77
C ALA A 183 0.71 -45.45 25.14
N LEU A 184 0.95 -44.24 25.67
CA LEU A 184 2.29 -43.78 26.05
C LEU A 184 2.83 -44.43 27.34
N HIS A 185 1.96 -44.95 28.22
CA HIS A 185 2.38 -45.64 29.45
C HIS A 185 2.57 -47.16 29.29
N GLY A 186 2.37 -47.70 28.08
CA GLY A 186 2.53 -49.13 27.78
C GLY A 186 3.91 -49.55 27.27
N GLU A 187 4.80 -48.61 26.93
CA GLU A 187 6.11 -48.91 26.30
C GLU A 187 7.31 -48.97 27.27
N GLU A 188 7.11 -48.93 28.59
CA GLU A 188 8.21 -49.09 29.58
C GLU A 188 8.14 -50.38 30.41
N SER A 189 7.46 -51.42 29.94
CA SER A 189 7.60 -52.76 30.54
C SER A 189 7.38 -53.86 29.52
N LEU A 190 8.46 -54.24 28.83
CA LEU A 190 8.92 -55.63 28.71
C LEU A 190 10.20 -55.64 27.85
N VAL A 191 11.28 -55.08 28.41
CA VAL A 191 12.58 -55.74 28.27
C VAL A 191 12.55 -56.88 29.29
N LEU A 192 12.49 -58.13 28.82
CA LEU A 192 13.19 -59.31 29.33
C LEU A 192 12.49 -60.61 28.88
N LEU A 193 13.29 -61.40 28.14
CA LEU A 193 13.16 -62.82 27.76
C LEU A 193 12.22 -63.15 26.60
#